data_AF-A0A415RYW1-F1
#
_entry.id   AF-A0A415RYW1-F1
#
_cell.length_a   1.000
_cell.length_b   1.000
_cell.length_c   1.000
_cell.angle_alpha   90.00
_cell.angle_beta   90.00
_cell.angle_gamma   90.00
#
_symmetry.space_group_name_H-M   'P 1'
#
loop_
_entity.id
_entity.type
_entity.pdbx_description
1 polymer ?
#
loop_
_entity_poly.entity_id
_entity_poly.type
_entity_poly.pdbx_seq_one_letter_code
_entity_poly.pdbx_strand_id
1 'polypeptide(L)' 'TMVEMAKANDLNTYKYLTYLLSQRPDAKMSDEQLEQLAPWSETAKANCQN' A
#
# COMPACT_ATOMS: atom_id res chain seq x y z
N THR A 1 5.39 -0.92 -12.04
CA THR A 1 5.74 -1.92 -11.01
C THR A 1 5.39 -1.39 -9.62
N MET A 2 5.27 -2.23 -8.58
CA MET A 2 4.81 -1.81 -7.23
C MET A 2 5.64 -0.67 -6.63
N VAL A 3 6.96 -0.67 -6.87
CA VAL A 3 7.88 0.40 -6.46
C VAL A 3 7.59 1.72 -7.19
N GLU A 4 7.35 1.67 -8.50
CA GLU A 4 6.98 2.86 -9.28
C GLU A 4 5.64 3.45 -8.82
N MET A 5 4.65 2.58 -8.52
CA MET A 5 3.34 3.02 -8.03
C MET A 5 3.45 3.70 -6.67
N ALA A 6 4.29 3.17 -5.76
CA ALA A 6 4.55 3.82 -4.47
C ALA A 6 5.14 5.22 -4.65
N LYS A 7 6.15 5.35 -5.53
CA LYS A 7 6.79 6.64 -5.84
C LYS A 7 5.82 7.63 -6.50
N ALA A 8 4.96 7.17 -7.39
CA ALA A 8 3.96 8.00 -8.08
C ALA A 8 2.86 8.53 -7.14
N ASN A 9 2.70 7.92 -5.96
CA ASN A 9 1.75 8.35 -4.93
C ASN A 9 2.44 8.99 -3.72
N ASP A 10 3.68 9.47 -3.89
CA ASP A 10 4.47 10.14 -2.85
C ASP A 10 4.66 9.30 -1.57
N LEU A 11 4.73 7.97 -1.71
CA LEU A 11 4.98 7.07 -0.60
C LEU A 11 6.46 6.73 -0.45
N ASN A 12 6.91 6.61 0.80
CA ASN A 12 8.17 5.96 1.11
C ASN A 12 8.11 4.49 0.70
N THR A 13 8.92 4.12 -0.30
CA THR A 13 8.88 2.78 -0.92
C THR A 13 9.13 1.67 0.11
N TYR A 14 10.09 1.85 1.02
CA TYR A 14 10.41 0.83 2.02
C TYR A 14 9.25 0.62 3.00
N LYS A 15 8.64 1.72 3.48
CA LYS A 15 7.49 1.63 4.38
C LYS A 15 6.28 1.00 3.69
N TYR A 16 6.02 1.37 2.44
CA TYR A 16 4.88 0.81 1.70
C TYR A 16 5.03 -0.70 1.47
N LEU A 17 6.21 -1.17 1.06
CA LEU A 17 6.46 -2.61 0.92
C LEU A 17 6.36 -3.34 2.27
N THR A 18 6.89 -2.74 3.34
CA THR A 18 6.79 -3.30 4.70
C THR A 18 5.33 -3.37 5.17
N TYR A 19 4.54 -2.32 4.89
CA TYR A 19 3.13 -2.25 5.22
C TYR A 19 2.35 -3.34 4.49
N LEU A 20 2.50 -3.46 3.17
CA LEU A 20 1.85 -4.50 2.37
C LEU A 20 2.18 -5.91 2.88
N LEU A 21 3.46 -6.20 3.14
CA LEU A 21 3.88 -7.50 3.65
C LEU A 21 3.36 -7.78 5.07
N SER A 22 3.19 -6.74 5.89
CA SER A 22 2.65 -6.86 7.25
C SER A 22 1.15 -7.17 7.24
N GLN A 23 0.41 -6.64 6.27
CA GLN A 23 -1.03 -6.92 6.10
C GLN A 23 -1.29 -8.31 5.49
N ARG A 24 -0.28 -8.93 4.86
CA ARG A 24 -0.35 -10.25 4.21
C ARG A 24 -1.61 -10.42 3.35
N PRO A 25 -1.82 -9.54 2.34
CA PRO A 25 -2.97 -9.68 1.46
C PRO A 25 -3.00 -11.07 0.82
N ASP A 26 -4.17 -11.68 0.85
CA ASP A 26 -4.41 -13.02 0.32
C ASP A 26 -5.60 -13.03 -0.63
N ALA A 27 -5.81 -14.17 -1.30
CA ALA A 27 -6.83 -14.31 -2.33
C ALA A 27 -8.29 -14.27 -1.80
N LYS A 28 -8.50 -14.21 -0.49
CA LYS A 28 -9.83 -14.15 0.14
C LYS A 28 -10.23 -12.72 0.52
N MET A 29 -9.32 -11.75 0.46
CA MET A 29 -9.66 -10.34 0.70
C MET A 29 -10.63 -9.84 -0.36
N SER A 30 -11.60 -9.04 0.06
CA SER A 30 -12.50 -8.35 -0.88
C SER A 30 -11.78 -7.20 -1.58
N ASP A 31 -12.33 -6.74 -2.70
CA ASP A 31 -11.79 -5.61 -3.45
C ASP A 31 -11.72 -4.35 -2.57
N GLU A 32 -12.69 -4.11 -1.69
CA GLU A 32 -12.69 -2.99 -0.76
C GLU A 32 -11.56 -3.08 0.27
N GLN A 33 -11.23 -4.28 0.73
CA GLN A 33 -10.11 -4.50 1.65
C GLN A 33 -8.78 -4.28 0.93
N LEU A 34 -8.64 -4.75 -0.31
CA LEU A 34 -7.46 -4.53 -1.15
C LEU A 34 -7.28 -3.05 -1.51
N GLU A 35 -8.37 -2.32 -1.74
CA GLU A 35 -8.34 -0.89 -2.04
C GLU A 35 -7.75 -0.07 -0.90
N GLN A 36 -7.97 -0.47 0.36
CA GLN A 36 -7.32 0.20 1.50
C GLN A 36 -5.79 0.02 1.51
N LEU A 37 -5.27 -1.01 0.83
CA LEU A 37 -3.84 -1.27 0.70
C LEU A 37 -3.22 -0.63 -0.55
N ALA A 38 -4.05 -0.14 -1.47
CA ALA A 38 -3.60 0.48 -2.69
C ALA A 38 -2.79 1.75 -2.40
N PRO A 39 -1.79 2.08 -3.24
CA PRO A 39 -0.85 3.17 -2.95
C PRO A 39 -1.52 4.55 -2.98
N TRP A 40 -2.68 4.69 -3.61
CA TRP A 40 -3.47 5.92 -3.63
C TRP A 40 -4.45 6.06 -2.46
N SER A 41 -4.59 5.01 -1.63
CA SER A 41 -5.54 5.02 -0.50
C SER A 41 -5.08 5.97 0.61
N GLU A 42 -6.03 6.58 1.30
CA GLU A 42 -5.73 7.46 2.44
C GLU A 42 -5.07 6.69 3.59
N THR A 43 -5.43 5.42 3.79
CA THR A 43 -4.79 4.56 4.78
C THR A 43 -3.32 4.30 4.44
N ALA A 44 -3.00 3.98 3.19
CA ALA A 44 -1.61 3.76 2.78
C ALA A 44 -0.78 5.03 2.92
N LYS A 45 -1.31 6.19 2.49
CA LYS A 45 -0.64 7.49 2.63
C LYS A 45 -0.34 7.83 4.09
N ALA A 46 -1.34 7.72 4.97
CA ALA A 46 -1.18 8.01 6.39
C ALA A 46 -0.10 7.15 7.08
N ASN A 47 0.07 5.90 6.63
CA ASN A 47 1.05 4.98 7.21
C ASN A 47 2.44 5.05 6.54
N CYS A 48 2.56 5.59 5.32
CA CYS A 48 3.74 5.37 4.47
C CYS A 48 4.39 6.65 3.89
N GLN A 49 3.89 7.87 4.12
CA GLN A 49 4.42 9.09 3.48
C GLN A 49 5.82 9.57 3.97
N ASN A 50 6.22 9.25 5.20
CA ASN A 50 7.48 9.76 5.79
C ASN A 50 8.70 8.87 5.49
#